data_AF-A0A948GDG9-F1
#
_entry.id   AF-A0A948GDG9-F1
#
_cell.length_a   1.000
_cell.length_b   1.000
_cell.length_c   1.000
_cell.angle_alpha   90.00
_cell.angle_beta   90.00
_cell.angle_gamma   90.00
#
_symmetry.space_group_name_H-M   'P 1'
#
loop_
_entity.id
_entity.type
_entity.pdbx_description
1 polymer ?
#
loop_
_entity_poly.entity_id
_entity_poly.type
_entity_poly.pdbx_seq_one_letter_code
_entity_poly.pdbx_strand_id
1 'polypeptide(L)'
;MKCPECEHVNPDGTKFCVSCGTPLGEVTRAMPQVPGAPTAPQPTTPMPAVQVPAYVPQQIEKKRDSRTILLVVLGVVGVLLVAGAVVTVVMMVAAANRPVARITSAELVRTDDTTLDTSEVPLDTELAFRVTYNAKFKGTGSGTLRLEIVDSADDTVMDETFVVKSSGKAQTKKLTFTMEQGSGKPLEARALLTVKQGEKKLTASKDLSFTMVAGKGKDLQLGEAVEAATQKCDEATAALDDAVAAGIDVGDLLDRLSAALEDLEEAETEAEADAVAGTAQGVIDECAARKAAAAEEARTAEICRQNQRVVYDRLVDWWGGSGNFPNDMSEMYGLPVCPSGGAYSYYAPSTDPSTLHVTCTVHGEL
;
A
#
# COMPACT_ATOMS: atom_id res chain seq x y z
N MET A 1 1.04 -22.29 -5.08
CA MET A 1 -0.18 -22.84 -4.42
C MET A 1 -1.14 -21.75 -3.92
N LYS A 2 -2.47 -21.97 -3.87
CA LYS A 2 -3.43 -21.00 -3.28
C LYS A 2 -3.61 -21.19 -1.77
N CYS A 3 -3.73 -20.09 -1.03
CA CYS A 3 -4.04 -20.13 0.40
C CYS A 3 -5.51 -20.55 0.63
N PRO A 4 -5.81 -21.52 1.51
CA PRO A 4 -7.20 -21.94 1.76
C PRO A 4 -8.02 -20.90 2.56
N GLU A 5 -7.37 -19.95 3.23
CA GLU A 5 -8.06 -18.95 4.07
C GLU A 5 -8.37 -17.65 3.34
N CYS A 6 -7.45 -17.15 2.50
CA CYS A 6 -7.62 -15.86 1.81
C CYS A 6 -7.52 -15.95 0.29
N GLU A 7 -7.41 -17.16 -0.27
CA GLU A 7 -7.31 -17.46 -1.71
C GLU A 7 -6.11 -16.86 -2.46
N HIS A 8 -5.22 -16.15 -1.76
CA HIS A 8 -4.02 -15.56 -2.34
C HIS A 8 -3.08 -16.62 -2.96
N VAL A 9 -2.58 -16.34 -4.16
CA VAL A 9 -1.64 -17.21 -4.88
C VAL A 9 -0.24 -17.02 -4.32
N ASN A 10 0.28 -18.05 -3.67
CA ASN A 10 1.61 -18.05 -3.06
C ASN A 10 2.62 -18.81 -3.93
N PRO A 11 3.88 -18.36 -4.00
CA PRO A 11 4.96 -19.06 -4.71
C PRO A 11 5.24 -20.42 -4.08
N ASP A 12 5.64 -21.41 -4.88
CA ASP A 12 5.82 -22.78 -4.42
C ASP A 12 6.98 -22.89 -3.41
N GLY A 13 6.79 -23.71 -2.36
CA GLY A 13 7.75 -23.87 -1.27
C GLY A 13 7.60 -22.88 -0.11
N THR A 14 6.65 -21.93 -0.17
CA THR A 14 6.32 -21.05 0.95
C THR A 14 5.60 -21.81 2.07
N LYS A 15 6.09 -21.69 3.31
CA LYS A 15 5.50 -22.35 4.50
C LYS A 15 4.31 -21.61 5.08
N PHE A 16 4.14 -20.33 4.74
CA PHE A 16 3.07 -19.46 5.21
C PHE A 16 2.59 -18.57 4.06
N CYS A 17 1.31 -18.20 4.08
CA CYS A 17 0.73 -17.28 3.12
C CYS A 17 1.33 -15.88 3.30
N VAL A 18 1.85 -15.29 2.21
CA VAL A 18 2.46 -13.94 2.23
C VAL A 18 1.45 -12.83 2.47
N SER A 19 0.16 -13.10 2.26
CA SER A 19 -0.91 -12.12 2.45
C SER A 19 -1.52 -12.17 3.86
N CYS A 20 -1.82 -13.36 4.39
CA CYS A 20 -2.54 -13.51 5.67
C CYS A 20 -1.77 -14.25 6.77
N GLY A 21 -0.60 -14.81 6.47
CA GLY A 21 0.22 -15.55 7.43
C GLY A 21 -0.22 -17.00 7.71
N THR A 22 -1.31 -17.49 7.11
CA THR A 22 -1.78 -18.88 7.32
C THR A 22 -0.74 -19.90 6.85
N PRO A 23 -0.40 -20.93 7.65
CA PRO A 23 0.55 -21.97 7.24
C PRO A 23 0.06 -22.76 6.02
N LEU A 24 0.95 -22.94 5.05
CA LEU A 24 0.70 -23.64 3.78
C LEU A 24 1.60 -24.88 3.74
N GLY A 25 1.06 -26.05 4.12
CA GLY A 25 1.82 -27.31 4.12
C GLY A 25 1.17 -28.41 4.96
N GLU A 26 1.34 -29.66 4.53
CA GLU A 26 0.67 -30.86 5.06
C GLU A 26 0.81 -31.03 6.58
N VAL A 27 -0.35 -31.27 7.21
CA VAL A 27 -0.53 -31.79 8.56
C VAL A 27 0.26 -33.09 8.69
N THR A 28 1.51 -33.00 9.14
CA THR A 28 2.33 -34.17 9.44
C THR A 28 1.85 -34.76 10.76
N ARG A 29 1.09 -35.86 10.65
CA ARG A 29 0.80 -36.88 11.66
C ARG A 29 0.17 -36.42 12.98
N ALA A 30 -1.10 -36.80 13.16
CA ALA A 30 -1.67 -37.07 14.46
C ALA A 30 -0.75 -37.99 15.27
N MET A 31 -0.19 -37.48 16.37
CA MET A 31 0.40 -38.33 17.42
C MET A 31 -0.74 -39.10 18.10
N PRO A 32 -0.59 -40.42 18.34
CA PRO A 32 -1.50 -41.15 19.21
C PRO A 32 -1.45 -40.54 20.62
N GLN A 33 -2.61 -40.23 21.18
CA GLN A 33 -2.70 -39.78 22.57
C GLN A 33 -2.25 -40.91 23.50
N VAL A 34 -1.19 -40.64 24.27
CA VAL A 34 -0.78 -41.47 25.40
C VAL A 34 -1.64 -41.07 26.60
N PRO A 35 -2.44 -41.98 27.17
CA PRO A 35 -3.15 -41.71 28.41
C PRO A 35 -2.18 -41.78 29.59
N GLY A 36 -1.99 -40.65 30.27
CA GLY A 36 -1.45 -40.60 31.64
C GLY A 36 0.06 -40.37 31.77
N ALA A 37 0.45 -39.12 32.00
CA ALA A 37 1.64 -38.73 32.77
C ALA A 37 1.48 -37.27 33.25
N PRO A 38 2.06 -36.92 34.41
CA PRO A 38 1.54 -35.89 35.31
C PRO A 38 1.85 -34.45 34.89
N THR A 39 0.91 -33.57 35.26
CA THR A 39 0.95 -32.11 35.11
C THR A 39 2.26 -31.53 35.65
N ALA A 40 3.08 -30.96 34.77
CA ALA A 40 4.11 -30.01 35.17
C ALA A 40 3.43 -28.69 35.59
N PRO A 41 3.79 -28.09 36.73
CA PRO A 41 3.12 -26.91 37.24
C PRO A 41 3.44 -25.67 36.39
N GLN A 42 2.42 -24.85 36.16
CA GLN A 42 2.53 -23.52 35.58
C GLN A 42 3.50 -22.63 36.40
N PRO A 43 4.28 -21.74 35.78
CA PRO A 43 4.84 -20.59 36.48
C PRO A 43 3.74 -19.54 36.65
N THR A 44 2.87 -19.75 37.64
CA THR A 44 2.14 -18.67 38.28
C THR A 44 3.09 -18.00 39.27
N THR A 45 3.71 -16.90 38.86
CA THR A 45 4.23 -15.91 39.80
C THR A 45 3.21 -14.78 39.95
N PRO A 46 2.26 -14.88 40.91
CA PRO A 46 1.69 -13.70 41.52
C PRO A 46 2.76 -13.07 42.43
N MET A 47 2.93 -11.75 42.31
CA MET A 47 3.78 -10.99 43.23
C MET A 47 3.26 -11.19 44.67
N PRO A 48 4.14 -11.46 45.66
CA PRO A 48 3.73 -11.53 47.06
C PRO A 48 3.43 -10.13 47.57
N ALA A 49 2.21 -9.96 48.10
CA ALA A 49 1.86 -8.83 48.94
C ALA A 49 2.69 -8.91 50.23
N VAL A 50 3.58 -7.93 50.42
CA VAL A 50 4.28 -7.74 51.70
C VAL A 50 3.28 -7.21 52.71
N GLN A 51 2.79 -8.12 53.56
CA GLN A 51 2.06 -7.77 54.79
C GLN A 51 3.06 -7.21 55.81
N VAL A 52 2.86 -5.96 56.20
CA VAL A 52 3.61 -5.33 57.28
C VAL A 52 3.03 -5.85 58.62
N PRO A 53 3.81 -6.51 59.49
CA PRO A 53 3.29 -7.02 60.75
C PRO A 53 2.92 -5.88 61.70
N ALA A 54 1.75 -6.00 62.30
CA ALA A 54 1.28 -5.20 63.41
C ALA A 54 2.20 -5.42 64.63
N TYR A 55 3.03 -4.43 64.94
CA TYR A 55 3.84 -4.42 66.15
C TYR A 55 3.01 -3.86 67.31
N VAL A 56 2.69 -4.73 68.25
CA VAL A 56 2.07 -4.42 69.54
C VAL A 56 3.12 -3.77 70.44
N PRO A 57 2.93 -2.53 70.92
CA PRO A 57 3.90 -1.89 71.80
C PRO A 57 3.77 -2.46 73.22
N GLN A 58 4.85 -3.02 73.75
CA GLN A 58 4.96 -3.30 75.19
C GLN A 58 5.54 -2.09 75.93
N GLN A 59 4.80 -1.70 76.96
CA GLN A 59 5.13 -0.63 77.88
C GLN A 59 6.32 -1.02 78.76
N ILE A 60 7.34 -0.16 78.81
CA ILE A 60 8.33 -0.15 79.88
C ILE A 60 8.18 1.19 80.60
N GLU A 61 7.53 1.14 81.76
CA GLU A 61 7.50 2.25 82.71
C GLU A 61 8.93 2.50 83.21
N LYS A 62 9.44 3.71 82.96
CA LYS A 62 10.55 4.25 83.76
C LYS A 62 10.26 5.71 84.09
N LYS A 63 9.66 5.89 85.27
CA LYS A 63 9.46 7.16 85.96
C LYS A 63 10.83 7.83 86.17
N ARG A 64 11.16 8.84 85.37
CA ARG A 64 12.26 9.77 85.65
C ARG A 64 11.86 11.19 85.26
N ASP A 65 12.09 12.09 86.22
CA ASP A 65 11.66 13.48 86.30
C ASP A 65 11.89 14.27 85.00
N SER A 66 10.79 14.68 84.35
CA SER A 66 10.71 15.12 82.95
C SER A 66 9.92 16.42 82.83
N ARG A 67 10.58 17.55 83.09
CA ARG A 67 10.06 18.88 82.67
C ARG A 67 11.10 19.79 82.02
N THR A 68 12.40 19.55 82.20
CA THR A 68 13.49 20.36 81.60
C THR A 68 14.08 19.77 80.31
N ILE A 69 14.04 18.45 80.10
CA ILE A 69 14.60 17.81 78.88
C ILE A 69 13.64 17.90 77.69
N LEU A 70 12.33 17.87 77.93
CA LEU A 70 11.29 17.95 76.88
C LEU A 70 11.33 19.30 76.13
N LEU A 71 11.58 20.40 76.82
CA LEU A 71 11.67 21.74 76.22
C LEU A 71 12.92 21.90 75.35
N VAL A 72 14.04 21.28 75.73
CA VAL A 72 15.28 21.31 74.93
C VAL A 72 15.15 20.45 73.68
N VAL A 73 14.53 19.26 73.76
CA VAL A 73 14.31 18.39 72.60
C VAL A 73 13.32 19.00 71.60
N LEU A 74 12.23 19.61 72.07
CA LEU A 74 11.28 20.34 71.20
C LEU A 74 11.94 21.54 70.52
N GLY A 75 12.81 22.26 71.22
CA GLY A 75 13.62 23.34 70.63
C GLY A 75 14.56 22.83 69.54
N VAL A 76 15.30 21.74 69.78
CA VAL A 76 16.23 21.16 68.80
C VAL A 76 15.51 20.58 67.59
N VAL A 77 14.38 19.89 67.77
CA VAL A 77 13.56 19.38 66.67
C VAL A 77 12.92 20.52 65.86
N GLY A 78 12.44 21.57 66.53
CA GLY A 78 11.93 22.77 65.87
C GLY A 78 13.01 23.46 65.03
N VAL A 79 14.22 23.60 65.56
CA VAL A 79 15.38 24.16 64.83
C VAL A 79 15.79 23.28 63.65
N LEU A 80 15.79 21.95 63.79
CA LEU A 80 16.09 21.02 62.70
C LEU A 80 15.03 21.03 61.59
N LEU A 81 13.75 21.17 61.94
CA LEU A 81 12.67 21.28 60.96
C LEU A 81 12.74 22.60 60.19
N VAL A 82 13.01 23.72 60.87
CA VAL A 82 13.22 25.02 60.22
C VAL A 82 14.48 25.01 59.36
N ALA A 83 15.59 24.46 59.85
CA ALA A 83 16.82 24.31 59.07
C ALA A 83 16.61 23.41 57.84
N GLY A 84 15.90 22.29 58.00
CA GLY A 84 15.52 21.40 56.89
C GLY A 84 14.66 22.11 55.85
N ALA A 85 13.67 22.90 56.27
CA ALA A 85 12.82 23.70 55.38
C ALA A 85 13.61 24.78 54.63
N VAL A 86 14.57 25.44 55.29
CA VAL A 86 15.44 26.43 54.63
C VAL A 86 16.35 25.75 53.60
N VAL A 87 16.95 24.60 53.93
CA VAL A 87 17.79 23.85 52.99
C VAL A 87 16.99 23.36 51.79
N THR A 88 15.76 22.88 51.96
CA THR A 88 14.91 22.45 50.84
C THR A 88 14.49 23.63 49.97
N VAL A 89 14.12 24.78 50.54
CA VAL A 89 13.80 25.99 49.77
C VAL A 89 15.03 26.49 49.01
N VAL A 90 16.22 26.54 49.64
CA VAL A 90 17.47 26.95 48.96
C VAL A 90 17.83 25.98 47.83
N MET A 91 17.70 24.68 48.06
CA MET A 91 17.89 23.65 47.02
C MET A 91 16.89 23.81 45.86
N MET A 92 15.61 24.08 46.15
CA MET A 92 14.59 24.30 45.12
C MET A 92 14.83 25.58 44.32
N VAL A 93 15.22 26.68 44.96
CA VAL A 93 15.58 27.94 44.28
C VAL A 93 16.83 27.76 43.43
N ALA A 94 17.84 27.02 43.93
CA ALA A 94 19.04 26.69 43.18
C ALA A 94 18.73 25.80 41.97
N ALA A 95 17.84 24.81 42.11
CA ALA A 95 17.39 23.95 41.02
C ALA A 95 16.57 24.72 39.97
N ALA A 96 15.70 25.65 40.39
CA ALA A 96 14.88 26.48 39.50
C ALA A 96 15.72 27.43 38.61
N ASN A 97 16.96 27.72 39.03
CA ASN A 97 17.90 28.59 38.33
C ASN A 97 18.92 27.85 37.45
N ARG A 98 18.86 26.52 37.38
CA ARG A 98 19.79 25.77 36.53
C ARG A 98 19.45 26.01 35.05
N PRO A 99 20.45 26.28 34.20
CA PRO A 99 20.22 26.29 32.78
C PRO A 99 19.76 24.90 32.33
N VAL A 100 18.91 24.85 31.31
CA VAL A 100 18.41 23.62 30.70
C VAL A 100 18.68 23.70 29.21
N ALA A 101 19.31 22.68 28.66
CA ALA A 101 19.41 22.44 27.23
C ALA A 101 18.98 20.99 27.00
N ARG A 102 17.81 20.79 26.39
CA ARG A 102 17.29 19.44 26.12
C ARG A 102 16.57 19.43 24.78
N ILE A 103 16.92 18.49 23.92
CA ILE A 103 16.15 18.18 22.71
C ILE A 103 15.18 17.05 23.05
N THR A 104 13.89 17.26 22.77
CA THR A 104 12.82 16.33 23.09
C THR A 104 12.56 15.39 21.91
N SER A 105 12.42 15.94 20.71
CA SER A 105 12.24 15.19 19.46
C SER A 105 13.00 15.84 18.31
N ALA A 106 13.36 15.01 17.34
CA ALA A 106 13.96 15.38 16.07
C ALA A 106 13.35 14.41 15.05
N GLU A 107 12.63 14.95 14.07
CA GLU A 107 11.81 14.19 13.12
C GLU A 107 11.97 14.81 11.74
N LEU A 108 11.99 13.96 10.71
CA LEU A 108 11.89 14.39 9.33
C LEU A 108 10.44 14.25 8.90
N VAL A 109 9.86 15.33 8.40
CA VAL A 109 8.48 15.38 7.91
C VAL A 109 8.44 16.06 6.56
N ARG A 110 7.35 15.87 5.81
CA ARG A 110 7.04 16.73 4.67
C ARG A 110 6.57 18.11 5.16
N THR A 111 6.57 19.12 4.29
CA THR A 111 6.08 20.46 4.64
C THR A 111 4.60 20.52 5.00
N ASP A 112 3.81 19.54 4.58
CA ASP A 112 2.41 19.30 5.00
C ASP A 112 2.28 18.59 6.37
N ASP A 113 3.39 18.42 7.10
CA ASP A 113 3.51 17.73 8.39
C ASP A 113 3.24 16.21 8.36
N THR A 114 3.19 15.58 7.18
CA THR A 114 3.14 14.12 7.04
C THR A 114 4.45 13.48 7.48
N THR A 115 4.35 12.43 8.30
CA THR A 115 5.50 11.62 8.73
C THR A 115 6.07 10.80 7.59
N LEU A 116 7.40 10.76 7.48
CA LEU A 116 8.12 10.02 6.45
C LEU A 116 8.74 8.75 7.03
N ASP A 117 8.83 7.71 6.20
CA ASP A 117 9.75 6.61 6.46
C ASP A 117 11.18 7.07 6.15
N THR A 118 12.03 7.12 7.17
CA THR A 118 13.42 7.56 7.02
C THR A 118 14.26 6.60 6.18
N SER A 119 13.79 5.39 5.91
CA SER A 119 14.46 4.43 5.01
C SER A 119 14.29 4.78 3.54
N GLU A 120 13.18 5.46 3.20
CA GLU A 120 12.72 5.66 1.82
C GLU A 120 12.24 7.10 1.66
N VAL A 121 13.12 8.07 1.93
CA VAL A 121 12.77 9.48 1.76
C VAL A 121 12.80 9.83 0.27
N PRO A 122 11.69 10.29 -0.31
CA PRO A 122 11.64 10.59 -1.74
C PRO A 122 12.48 11.84 -2.05
N LEU A 123 13.23 11.78 -3.16
CA LEU A 123 13.76 12.98 -3.83
C LEU A 123 12.62 13.88 -4.31
N ASP A 124 12.97 15.12 -4.66
CA ASP A 124 12.08 16.14 -5.25
C ASP A 124 10.86 16.48 -4.39
N THR A 125 10.90 16.11 -3.11
CA THR A 125 9.87 16.44 -2.13
C THR A 125 10.39 17.54 -1.21
N GLU A 126 9.52 18.49 -0.89
CA GLU A 126 9.83 19.51 0.11
C GLU A 126 9.77 18.89 1.52
N LEU A 127 10.93 18.80 2.17
CA LEU A 127 11.15 18.19 3.46
C LEU A 127 11.35 19.24 4.54
N ALA A 128 11.05 18.90 5.78
CA ALA A 128 11.33 19.71 6.95
C ALA A 128 11.94 18.86 8.07
N PHE A 129 13.15 19.20 8.49
CA PHE A 129 13.75 18.66 9.71
C PHE A 129 13.23 19.43 10.92
N ARG A 130 12.29 18.81 11.65
CA ARG A 130 11.55 19.41 12.77
C ARG A 130 12.16 18.97 14.10
N VAL A 131 12.53 19.96 14.92
CA VAL A 131 13.14 19.72 16.23
C VAL A 131 12.35 20.42 17.32
N THR A 132 11.93 19.67 18.33
CA THR A 132 11.31 20.20 19.54
C THR A 132 12.29 20.14 20.69
N TYR A 133 12.47 21.26 21.40
CA TYR A 133 13.47 21.40 22.44
C TYR A 133 12.99 22.26 23.62
N ASN A 134 13.68 22.16 24.75
CA ASN A 134 13.52 22.99 25.93
C ASN A 134 14.84 23.68 26.23
N ALA A 135 14.82 25.00 26.29
CA ALA A 135 16.00 25.82 26.58
C ALA A 135 15.65 26.88 27.62
N LYS A 136 16.30 26.81 28.79
CA LYS A 136 16.08 27.75 29.89
C LYS A 136 17.41 28.32 30.35
N PHE A 137 17.48 29.63 30.49
CA PHE A 137 18.62 30.38 31.02
C PHE A 137 18.13 31.74 31.59
N LYS A 138 18.93 32.39 32.44
CA LYS A 138 18.59 33.69 33.05
C LYS A 138 19.68 34.73 32.82
N GLY A 139 19.32 36.00 32.99
CA GLY A 139 20.26 37.13 32.92
C GLY A 139 20.88 37.26 31.53
N THR A 140 22.20 37.34 31.47
CA THR A 140 23.00 37.45 30.23
C THR A 140 23.19 36.12 29.50
N GLY A 141 22.44 35.09 29.86
CA GLY A 141 22.49 33.81 29.17
C GLY A 141 22.02 33.91 27.71
N SER A 142 22.50 32.99 26.88
CA SER A 142 22.11 32.87 25.47
C SER A 142 21.93 31.41 25.07
N GLY A 143 21.17 31.18 24.01
CA GLY A 143 20.99 29.85 23.45
C GLY A 143 21.01 29.89 21.93
N THR A 144 21.59 28.86 21.32
CA THR A 144 21.62 28.65 19.87
C THR A 144 21.22 27.22 19.55
N LEU A 145 20.42 27.03 18.51
CA LEU A 145 20.10 25.72 17.93
C LEU A 145 20.64 25.70 16.51
N ARG A 146 21.61 24.82 16.23
CA ARG A 146 22.07 24.55 14.86
C ARG A 146 21.37 23.31 14.35
N LEU A 147 20.76 23.39 13.19
CA LEU A 147 20.20 22.27 12.45
C LEU A 147 21.06 22.09 11.21
N GLU A 148 21.56 20.89 10.95
CA GLU A 148 22.40 20.60 9.78
C GLU A 148 22.04 19.25 9.18
N ILE A 149 22.22 19.13 7.87
CA ILE A 149 22.17 17.88 7.11
C ILE A 149 23.60 17.60 6.66
N VAL A 150 24.12 16.43 7.02
CA VAL A 150 25.44 15.96 6.61
C VAL A 150 25.33 14.70 5.78
N ASP A 151 26.29 14.49 4.89
CA ASP A 151 26.36 13.29 4.08
C ASP A 151 27.15 12.16 4.77
N SER A 152 27.32 11.04 4.06
CA SER A 152 28.08 9.88 4.55
C SER A 152 29.58 10.14 4.78
N ALA A 153 30.12 11.25 4.27
CA ALA A 153 31.49 11.69 4.48
C ALA A 153 31.62 12.71 5.62
N ASP A 154 30.51 13.00 6.33
CA ASP A 154 30.41 14.04 7.36
C ASP A 154 30.53 15.47 6.81
N ASP A 155 30.38 15.64 5.49
CA ASP A 155 30.37 16.95 4.86
C ASP A 155 29.00 17.61 5.03
N THR A 156 29.00 18.89 5.44
CA THR A 156 27.76 19.65 5.61
C THR A 156 27.14 19.96 4.25
N VAL A 157 25.99 19.35 3.98
CA VAL A 157 25.18 19.61 2.78
C VAL A 157 24.38 20.91 2.97
N MET A 158 23.84 21.12 4.17
CA MET A 158 23.05 22.30 4.50
C MET A 158 23.02 22.53 6.00
N ASP A 159 23.04 23.78 6.46
CA ASP A 159 22.86 24.12 7.87
C ASP A 159 22.16 25.46 8.10
N GLU A 160 21.52 25.59 9.26
CA GLU A 160 20.92 26.84 9.73
C GLU A 160 21.07 26.96 11.25
N THR A 161 21.40 28.16 11.74
CA THR A 161 21.54 28.44 13.17
C THR A 161 20.50 29.43 13.66
N PHE A 162 19.70 28.99 14.63
CA PHE A 162 18.64 29.78 15.25
C PHE A 162 19.05 30.32 16.62
N VAL A 163 18.74 31.59 16.89
CA VAL A 163 18.79 32.14 18.24
C VAL A 163 17.59 31.62 19.03
N VAL A 164 17.87 31.04 20.20
CA VAL A 164 16.87 30.40 21.05
C VAL A 164 16.42 31.35 22.15
N LYS A 165 15.10 31.43 22.37
CA LYS A 165 14.52 32.17 23.50
C LYS A 165 14.56 31.31 24.76
N SER A 166 14.90 31.92 25.90
CA SER A 166 14.77 31.25 27.19
C SER A 166 13.30 31.02 27.52
N SER A 167 12.89 29.77 27.68
CA SER A 167 11.52 29.39 28.01
C SER A 167 11.52 28.10 28.84
N GLY A 168 10.61 28.02 29.81
CA GLY A 168 10.31 26.76 30.50
C GLY A 168 9.39 25.83 29.69
N LYS A 169 8.90 26.28 28.53
CA LYS A 169 8.02 25.53 27.62
C LYS A 169 8.80 24.98 26.44
N ALA A 170 8.29 23.89 25.86
CA ALA A 170 8.79 23.32 24.63
C ALA A 170 8.67 24.35 23.48
N GLN A 171 9.69 24.38 22.63
CA GLN A 171 9.80 25.22 21.44
C GLN A 171 10.10 24.32 20.25
N THR A 172 9.61 24.69 19.07
CA THR A 172 9.82 23.93 17.84
C THR A 172 10.47 24.80 16.78
N LYS A 173 11.43 24.24 16.04
CA LYS A 173 12.05 24.83 14.85
C LYS A 173 12.06 23.81 13.72
N LYS A 174 12.00 24.31 12.49
CA LYS A 174 12.02 23.53 11.25
C LYS A 174 13.13 24.08 10.36
N LEU A 175 13.90 23.20 9.73
CA LEU A 175 14.80 23.50 8.62
C LEU A 175 14.17 22.86 7.37
N THR A 176 13.71 23.68 6.42
CA THR A 176 13.04 23.21 5.20
C THR A 176 14.04 23.08 4.06
N PHE A 177 13.92 22.01 3.27
CA PHE A 177 14.80 21.76 2.12
C PHE A 177 14.19 20.83 1.09
N THR A 178 14.72 20.90 -0.13
CA THR A 178 14.42 19.98 -1.22
C THR A 178 15.73 19.38 -1.70
N MET A 179 15.73 18.10 -2.05
CA MET A 179 16.88 17.42 -2.62
C MET A 179 16.52 16.85 -3.97
N GLU A 180 17.22 17.30 -5.01
CA GLU A 180 17.01 16.86 -6.40
C GLU A 180 17.83 15.61 -6.74
N GLN A 181 18.89 15.34 -5.97
CA GLN A 181 19.80 14.22 -6.21
C GLN A 181 20.15 13.51 -4.91
N GLY A 182 20.15 12.18 -4.97
CA GLY A 182 20.55 11.31 -3.87
C GLY A 182 21.67 10.38 -4.31
N SER A 183 22.70 10.22 -3.48
CA SER A 183 23.77 9.24 -3.73
C SER A 183 23.36 7.79 -3.42
N GLY A 184 22.13 7.59 -2.94
CA GLY A 184 21.64 6.32 -2.37
C GLY A 184 22.27 5.96 -1.03
N LYS A 185 23.20 6.78 -0.52
CA LYS A 185 23.80 6.60 0.80
C LYS A 185 22.95 7.31 1.87
N PRO A 186 22.98 6.82 3.13
CA PRO A 186 22.35 7.52 4.23
C PRO A 186 22.94 8.91 4.44
N LEU A 187 22.05 9.86 4.71
CA LEU A 187 22.34 11.19 5.23
C LEU A 187 22.04 11.23 6.74
N GLU A 188 22.59 12.20 7.44
CA GLU A 188 22.25 12.46 8.84
C GLU A 188 21.76 13.90 9.03
N ALA A 189 20.56 14.05 9.62
CA ALA A 189 20.06 15.31 10.11
C ALA A 189 20.46 15.47 11.59
N ARG A 190 21.25 16.48 11.91
CA ARG A 190 21.77 16.73 13.25
C ARG A 190 21.23 18.01 13.83
N ALA A 191 20.80 17.92 15.09
CA ALA A 191 20.31 19.05 15.86
C ALA A 191 21.22 19.30 17.05
N LEU A 192 21.87 20.47 17.12
CA LEU A 192 22.79 20.85 18.19
C LEU A 192 22.29 22.08 18.95
N LEU A 193 21.78 21.86 20.17
CA LEU A 193 21.34 22.91 21.08
C LEU A 193 22.47 23.27 22.04
N THR A 194 22.90 24.53 22.07
CA THR A 194 23.86 25.06 23.04
C THR A 194 23.22 26.17 23.86
N VAL A 195 23.34 26.10 25.19
CA VAL A 195 22.89 27.13 26.12
C VAL A 195 24.07 27.57 26.98
N LYS A 196 24.28 28.89 27.10
CA LYS A 196 25.32 29.50 27.93
C LYS A 196 24.66 30.34 29.03
N GLN A 197 25.16 30.25 30.26
CA GLN A 197 24.74 31.09 31.38
C GLN A 197 25.94 31.34 32.31
N GLY A 198 26.52 32.54 32.24
CA GLY A 198 27.83 32.81 32.85
C GLY A 198 28.90 31.93 32.20
N GLU A 199 29.71 31.26 33.02
CA GLU A 199 30.74 30.32 32.56
C GLU A 199 30.17 28.93 32.20
N LYS A 200 28.93 28.64 32.59
CA LYS A 200 28.32 27.32 32.33
C LYS A 200 27.83 27.24 30.89
N LYS A 201 28.33 26.25 30.16
CA LYS A 201 27.85 25.86 28.82
C LYS A 201 27.21 24.47 28.92
N LEU A 202 25.98 24.35 28.47
CA LEU A 202 25.27 23.08 28.28
C LEU A 202 25.05 22.86 26.80
N THR A 203 25.24 21.63 26.35
CA THR A 203 25.00 21.23 24.97
C THR A 203 24.16 19.96 24.96
N ALA A 204 23.21 19.87 24.04
CA ALA A 204 22.44 18.67 23.73
C ALA A 204 22.45 18.47 22.22
N SER A 205 22.64 17.22 21.78
CA SER A 205 22.55 16.84 20.37
C SER A 205 21.49 15.75 20.17
N LYS A 206 20.95 15.69 18.96
CA LYS A 206 20.13 14.57 18.50
C LYS A 206 20.28 14.43 16.99
N ASP A 207 20.54 13.21 16.57
CA ASP A 207 20.82 12.88 15.18
C ASP A 207 19.72 11.95 14.65
N LEU A 208 19.42 12.09 13.36
CA LEU A 208 18.41 11.31 12.65
C LEU A 208 19.00 10.89 11.30
N SER A 209 19.25 9.59 11.12
CA SER A 209 19.70 9.07 9.84
C SER A 209 18.50 8.84 8.92
N PHE A 210 18.65 9.19 7.64
CA PHE A 210 17.65 8.95 6.61
C PHE A 210 18.31 8.66 5.26
N THR A 211 17.69 7.85 4.43
CA THR A 211 18.20 7.51 3.10
C THR A 211 17.28 8.11 2.04
N MET A 212 17.88 8.88 1.13
CA MET A 212 17.19 9.38 -0.04
C MET A 212 17.12 8.28 -1.08
N VAL A 213 15.91 7.94 -1.50
CA VAL A 213 15.67 7.04 -2.64
C VAL A 213 15.21 7.89 -3.81
N ALA A 214 15.59 7.50 -5.04
CA ALA A 214 15.04 8.08 -6.25
C ALA A 214 13.51 8.12 -6.09
N GLY A 215 12.97 9.34 -6.02
CA GLY A 215 11.73 9.55 -5.30
C GLY A 215 10.56 8.94 -6.05
N LYS A 216 9.79 8.08 -5.37
CA LYS A 216 8.35 7.91 -5.63
C LYS A 216 7.58 9.17 -5.24
N GLY A 217 8.08 10.34 -5.64
CA GLY A 217 7.35 11.59 -5.51
C GLY A 217 6.08 11.52 -6.34
N LYS A 218 5.11 12.40 -6.05
CA LYS A 218 3.85 12.46 -6.82
C LYS A 218 4.11 12.54 -8.34
N ASP A 219 5.18 13.22 -8.74
CA ASP A 219 5.56 13.37 -10.15
C ASP A 219 6.14 12.08 -10.75
N LEU A 220 6.87 11.26 -9.97
CA LEU A 220 7.31 9.94 -10.44
C LEU A 220 6.12 8.98 -10.52
N GLN A 221 5.21 9.01 -9.54
CA GLN A 221 3.99 8.18 -9.58
C GLN A 221 3.12 8.52 -10.79
N LEU A 222 2.95 9.82 -11.08
CA LEU A 222 2.30 10.28 -12.30
C LEU A 222 3.06 9.81 -13.55
N GLY A 223 4.39 9.95 -13.58
CA GLY A 223 5.21 9.51 -14.70
C GLY A 223 5.10 8.01 -14.99
N GLU A 224 5.18 7.17 -13.95
CA GLU A 224 4.99 5.72 -14.05
C GLU A 224 3.56 5.37 -14.52
N ALA A 225 2.55 6.08 -14.02
CA ALA A 225 1.16 5.88 -14.43
C ALA A 225 0.92 6.31 -15.89
N VAL A 226 1.51 7.43 -16.34
CA VAL A 226 1.43 7.89 -17.73
C VAL A 226 2.14 6.92 -18.68
N GLU A 227 3.31 6.40 -18.30
CA GLU A 227 4.03 5.37 -19.07
C GLU A 227 3.18 4.09 -19.19
N ALA A 228 2.59 3.62 -18.10
CA ALA A 228 1.71 2.46 -18.10
C ALA A 228 0.44 2.69 -18.94
N ALA A 229 -0.17 3.87 -18.87
CA ALA A 229 -1.33 4.25 -19.67
C ALA A 229 -0.99 4.32 -21.16
N THR A 230 0.16 4.88 -21.52
CA THR A 230 0.66 4.93 -22.90
C THR A 230 0.85 3.53 -23.46
N GLN A 231 1.54 2.65 -22.71
CA GLN A 231 1.69 1.25 -23.10
C GLN A 231 0.33 0.58 -23.33
N LYS A 232 -0.66 0.86 -22.48
CA LYS A 232 -2.01 0.31 -22.64
C LYS A 232 -2.73 0.86 -23.86
N CYS A 233 -2.56 2.14 -24.20
CA CYS A 233 -3.10 2.72 -25.42
C CYS A 233 -2.44 2.11 -26.68
N ASP A 234 -1.15 1.79 -26.64
CA ASP A 234 -0.46 1.08 -27.73
C ASP A 234 -1.02 -0.33 -27.91
N GLU A 235 -1.23 -1.08 -26.82
CA GLU A 235 -1.90 -2.38 -26.84
C GLU A 235 -3.33 -2.29 -27.39
N ALA A 236 -4.08 -1.25 -27.03
CA ALA A 236 -5.43 -0.99 -27.55
C ALA A 236 -5.42 -0.67 -29.05
N THR A 237 -4.46 0.12 -29.52
CA THR A 237 -4.26 0.42 -30.94
C THR A 237 -3.97 -0.87 -31.72
N ALA A 238 -3.05 -1.72 -31.23
CA ALA A 238 -2.77 -3.00 -31.85
C ALA A 238 -4.01 -3.92 -31.89
N ALA A 239 -4.83 -3.93 -30.83
CA ALA A 239 -6.07 -4.70 -30.79
C ALA A 239 -7.12 -4.19 -31.81
N LEU A 240 -7.20 -2.87 -32.02
CA LEU A 240 -8.06 -2.26 -33.05
C LEU A 240 -7.61 -2.64 -34.46
N ASP A 241 -6.31 -2.53 -34.76
CA ASP A 241 -5.76 -2.92 -36.06
C ASP A 241 -6.05 -4.40 -36.39
N ASP A 242 -5.88 -5.26 -35.38
CA ASP A 242 -6.21 -6.69 -35.45
C ASP A 242 -7.70 -6.95 -35.74
N ALA A 243 -8.60 -6.14 -35.19
CA ALA A 243 -10.04 -6.25 -35.41
C ALA A 243 -10.43 -5.74 -36.81
N VAL A 244 -9.84 -4.63 -37.27
CA VAL A 244 -10.00 -4.12 -38.64
C VAL A 244 -9.53 -5.16 -39.66
N ALA A 245 -8.38 -5.79 -39.42
CA ALA A 245 -7.86 -6.86 -40.28
C ALA A 245 -8.80 -8.08 -40.35
N ALA A 246 -9.62 -8.30 -39.31
CA ALA A 246 -10.66 -9.32 -39.29
C ALA A 246 -11.99 -8.87 -39.93
N GLY A 247 -12.07 -7.66 -40.47
CA GLY A 247 -13.28 -7.10 -41.09
C GLY A 247 -14.33 -6.63 -40.08
N ILE A 248 -13.94 -6.37 -38.83
CA ILE A 248 -14.83 -5.91 -37.76
C ILE A 248 -14.87 -4.38 -37.77
N ASP A 249 -16.07 -3.82 -37.69
CA ASP A 249 -16.24 -2.37 -37.52
C ASP A 249 -15.86 -1.96 -36.09
N VAL A 250 -14.95 -0.98 -36.00
CA VAL A 250 -14.38 -0.48 -34.74
C VAL A 250 -14.37 1.05 -34.68
N GLY A 251 -15.12 1.75 -35.55
CA GLY A 251 -15.10 3.21 -35.60
C GLY A 251 -15.41 3.86 -34.24
N ASP A 252 -16.39 3.32 -33.51
CA ASP A 252 -16.77 3.78 -32.18
C ASP A 252 -15.67 3.58 -31.13
N LEU A 253 -14.88 2.51 -31.26
CA LEU A 253 -13.78 2.21 -30.34
C LEU A 253 -12.55 3.06 -30.64
N LEU A 254 -12.31 3.38 -31.91
CA LEU A 254 -11.25 4.29 -32.33
C LEU A 254 -11.50 5.70 -31.79
N ASP A 255 -12.73 6.21 -31.91
CA ASP A 255 -13.13 7.51 -31.36
C ASP A 255 -12.91 7.56 -29.84
N ARG A 256 -13.27 6.47 -29.14
CA ARG A 256 -13.08 6.35 -27.69
C ARG A 256 -11.60 6.33 -27.28
N LEU A 257 -10.75 5.60 -28.01
CA LEU A 257 -9.31 5.58 -27.74
C LEU A 257 -8.65 6.93 -28.04
N SER A 258 -9.09 7.61 -29.11
CA SER A 258 -8.60 8.96 -29.44
C SER A 258 -8.89 9.96 -28.32
N ALA A 259 -10.11 9.96 -27.77
CA ALA A 259 -10.45 10.82 -26.63
C ALA A 259 -9.60 10.49 -25.39
N ALA A 260 -9.34 9.20 -25.13
CA ALA A 260 -8.50 8.79 -24.00
C ALA A 260 -7.02 9.22 -24.17
N LEU A 261 -6.52 9.27 -25.40
CA LEU A 261 -5.18 9.78 -25.69
C LEU A 261 -5.08 11.30 -25.45
N GLU A 262 -6.11 12.07 -25.82
CA GLU A 262 -6.20 13.50 -25.49
C GLU A 262 -6.22 13.71 -23.97
N ASP A 263 -7.04 12.94 -23.24
CA ASP A 263 -7.10 12.98 -21.77
C ASP A 263 -5.75 12.63 -21.13
N LEU A 264 -4.94 11.77 -21.75
CA LEU A 264 -3.61 11.40 -21.25
C LEU A 264 -2.59 12.53 -21.39
N GLU A 265 -2.66 13.30 -22.47
CA GLU A 265 -1.79 14.47 -22.69
C GLU A 265 -2.06 15.57 -21.67
N GLU A 266 -3.29 15.64 -21.14
CA GLU A 266 -3.73 16.62 -20.14
C GLU A 266 -3.65 16.11 -18.68
N ALA A 267 -3.22 14.87 -18.45
CA ALA A 267 -3.23 14.27 -17.11
C ALA A 267 -2.26 14.97 -16.14
N GLU A 268 -2.79 15.49 -15.01
CA GLU A 268 -2.01 16.14 -13.95
C GLU A 268 -1.88 15.23 -12.71
N THR A 269 -2.61 14.12 -12.66
CA THR A 269 -2.67 13.21 -11.52
C THR A 269 -2.59 11.73 -11.91
N GLU A 270 -2.03 10.90 -11.02
CA GLU A 270 -1.96 9.44 -11.17
C GLU A 270 -3.33 8.82 -11.50
N ALA A 271 -4.38 9.31 -10.83
CA ALA A 271 -5.74 8.82 -11.02
C ALA A 271 -6.32 9.11 -12.42
N GLU A 272 -5.93 10.22 -13.05
CA GLU A 272 -6.33 10.56 -14.42
C GLU A 272 -5.63 9.63 -15.43
N ALA A 273 -4.32 9.41 -15.27
CA ALA A 273 -3.57 8.46 -16.10
C ALA A 273 -4.11 7.02 -15.96
N ASP A 274 -4.43 6.57 -14.73
CA ASP A 274 -5.04 5.27 -14.49
C ASP A 274 -6.44 5.15 -15.14
N ALA A 275 -7.22 6.23 -15.17
CA ALA A 275 -8.52 6.24 -15.83
C ALA A 275 -8.40 6.07 -17.35
N VAL A 276 -7.38 6.69 -17.96
CA VAL A 276 -7.04 6.46 -19.37
C VAL A 276 -6.67 4.99 -19.60
N ALA A 277 -5.77 4.43 -18.78
CA ALA A 277 -5.37 3.02 -18.89
C ALA A 277 -6.57 2.07 -18.80
N GLY A 278 -7.52 2.35 -17.90
CA GLY A 278 -8.78 1.61 -17.78
C GLY A 278 -9.66 1.73 -19.02
N THR A 279 -9.71 2.89 -19.65
CA THR A 279 -10.43 3.11 -20.91
C THR A 279 -9.80 2.31 -22.06
N ALA A 280 -8.48 2.35 -22.19
CA ALA A 280 -7.74 1.57 -23.18
C ALA A 280 -7.94 0.06 -22.99
N GLN A 281 -7.91 -0.43 -21.74
CA GLN A 281 -8.22 -1.84 -21.44
C GLN A 281 -9.66 -2.20 -21.85
N GLY A 282 -10.63 -1.31 -21.61
CA GLY A 282 -12.01 -1.51 -22.05
C GLY A 282 -12.15 -1.61 -23.58
N VAL A 283 -11.31 -0.88 -24.34
CA VAL A 283 -11.24 -1.01 -25.81
C VAL A 283 -10.67 -2.37 -26.22
N ILE A 284 -9.59 -2.82 -25.58
CA ILE A 284 -8.99 -4.15 -25.82
C ILE A 284 -10.02 -5.27 -25.61
N ASP A 285 -10.74 -5.22 -24.49
CA ASP A 285 -11.72 -6.25 -24.11
C ASP A 285 -12.89 -6.31 -25.10
N GLU A 286 -13.39 -5.15 -25.54
CA GLU A 286 -14.48 -5.06 -26.52
C GLU A 286 -14.04 -5.54 -27.92
N CYS A 287 -12.83 -5.21 -28.36
CA CYS A 287 -12.23 -5.77 -29.59
C CYS A 287 -12.18 -7.30 -29.53
N ALA A 288 -11.71 -7.86 -28.41
CA ALA A 288 -11.66 -9.30 -28.22
C ALA A 288 -13.06 -9.95 -28.25
N ALA A 289 -14.06 -9.31 -27.64
CA ALA A 289 -15.45 -9.77 -27.65
C ALA A 289 -16.05 -9.78 -29.06
N ARG A 290 -15.86 -8.72 -29.85
CA ARG A 290 -16.32 -8.66 -31.25
C ARG A 290 -15.63 -9.71 -32.13
N LYS A 291 -14.33 -9.94 -31.94
CA LYS A 291 -13.59 -11.02 -32.64
C LYS A 291 -14.15 -12.40 -32.31
N ALA A 292 -14.45 -12.66 -31.05
CA ALA A 292 -15.04 -13.93 -30.63
C ALA A 292 -16.44 -14.14 -31.24
N ALA A 293 -17.27 -13.09 -31.26
CA ALA A 293 -18.60 -13.14 -31.88
C ALA A 293 -18.53 -13.41 -33.39
N ALA A 294 -17.65 -12.71 -34.11
CA ALA A 294 -17.44 -12.92 -35.55
C ALA A 294 -16.93 -14.34 -35.87
N ALA A 295 -16.02 -14.88 -35.04
CA ALA A 295 -15.54 -16.25 -35.20
C ALA A 295 -16.64 -17.30 -34.98
N GLU A 296 -17.54 -17.06 -34.02
CA GLU A 296 -18.69 -17.94 -33.76
C GLU A 296 -19.70 -17.91 -34.92
N GLU A 297 -19.97 -16.72 -35.47
CA GLU A 297 -20.80 -16.56 -36.66
C GLU A 297 -20.21 -17.29 -37.87
N ALA A 298 -18.91 -17.13 -38.11
CA ALA A 298 -18.20 -17.83 -39.19
C ALA A 298 -18.26 -19.36 -39.03
N ARG A 299 -18.10 -19.87 -37.80
CA ARG A 299 -18.24 -21.30 -37.50
C ARG A 299 -19.65 -21.81 -37.77
N THR A 300 -20.65 -21.03 -37.38
CA THR A 300 -22.06 -21.35 -37.57
C THR A 300 -22.43 -21.38 -39.06
N ALA A 301 -21.93 -20.43 -39.83
CA ALA A 301 -22.06 -20.41 -41.28
C ALA A 301 -21.40 -21.62 -41.95
N GLU A 302 -20.20 -22.02 -41.50
CA GLU A 302 -19.50 -23.19 -42.03
C GLU A 302 -20.26 -24.50 -41.75
N ILE A 303 -20.78 -24.69 -40.54
CA ILE A 303 -21.64 -25.84 -40.22
C ILE A 303 -22.89 -25.84 -41.11
N CYS A 304 -23.49 -24.66 -41.35
CA CYS A 304 -24.62 -24.55 -42.26
C CYS A 304 -24.25 -24.98 -43.69
N ARG A 305 -23.08 -24.56 -44.20
CA ARG A 305 -22.57 -25.01 -45.51
C ARG A 305 -22.40 -26.53 -45.57
N GLN A 306 -21.82 -27.13 -44.54
CA GLN A 306 -21.69 -28.60 -44.47
C GLN A 306 -23.06 -29.29 -44.50
N ASN A 307 -24.03 -28.77 -43.75
CA ASN A 307 -25.40 -29.28 -43.74
C ASN A 307 -26.09 -29.14 -45.11
N GLN A 308 -25.90 -28.03 -45.82
CA GLN A 308 -26.43 -27.85 -47.18
C GLN A 308 -25.85 -28.89 -48.16
N ARG A 309 -24.58 -29.28 -48.03
CA ARG A 309 -24.00 -30.38 -48.83
C ARG A 309 -24.67 -31.72 -48.51
N VAL A 310 -24.91 -32.01 -47.23
CA VAL A 310 -25.65 -33.23 -46.84
C VAL A 310 -27.07 -33.24 -47.41
N VAL A 311 -27.74 -32.08 -47.41
CA VAL A 311 -29.07 -31.92 -48.03
C VAL A 311 -28.98 -32.15 -49.55
N TYR A 312 -27.99 -31.56 -50.22
CA TYR A 312 -27.74 -31.76 -51.64
C TYR A 312 -27.55 -33.25 -51.97
N ASP A 313 -26.64 -33.94 -51.28
CA ASP A 313 -26.34 -35.36 -51.53
C ASP A 313 -27.60 -36.23 -51.39
N ARG A 314 -28.43 -35.95 -50.38
CA ARG A 314 -29.69 -36.68 -50.20
C ARG A 314 -30.73 -36.41 -51.29
N LEU A 315 -30.79 -35.19 -51.82
CA LEU A 315 -31.65 -34.85 -52.95
C LEU A 315 -31.19 -35.57 -54.22
N VAL A 316 -29.88 -35.67 -54.44
CA VAL A 316 -29.29 -36.44 -55.56
C VAL A 316 -29.60 -37.94 -55.41
N ASP A 317 -29.44 -38.50 -54.21
CA ASP A 317 -29.78 -39.90 -53.94
C ASP A 317 -31.29 -40.18 -54.17
N TRP A 318 -32.16 -39.28 -53.71
CA TRP A 318 -33.60 -39.37 -53.95
C TRP A 318 -33.93 -39.37 -55.44
N TRP A 319 -33.32 -38.46 -56.19
CA TRP A 319 -33.48 -38.38 -57.64
C TRP A 319 -33.02 -39.66 -58.33
N GLY A 320 -31.89 -40.26 -57.91
CA GLY A 320 -31.41 -41.53 -58.44
C GLY A 320 -32.39 -42.69 -58.24
N GLY A 321 -33.17 -42.67 -57.16
CA GLY A 321 -34.20 -43.68 -56.87
C GLY A 321 -35.54 -43.46 -57.58
N SER A 322 -35.96 -42.22 -57.78
CA SER A 322 -37.32 -41.87 -58.24
C SER A 322 -37.39 -41.26 -59.64
N GLY A 323 -36.26 -40.79 -60.17
CA GLY A 323 -36.14 -40.06 -61.43
C GLY A 323 -36.62 -38.60 -61.37
N ASN A 324 -37.06 -38.11 -60.20
CA ASN A 324 -37.50 -36.73 -59.97
C ASN A 324 -37.04 -36.23 -58.59
N PHE A 325 -37.00 -34.92 -58.37
CA PHE A 325 -36.84 -34.36 -57.02
C PHE A 325 -38.17 -34.46 -56.24
N PRO A 326 -38.16 -34.39 -54.89
CA PRO A 326 -39.39 -34.29 -54.11
C PRO A 326 -40.23 -33.06 -54.54
N ASN A 327 -41.47 -32.91 -54.07
CA ASN A 327 -42.21 -31.66 -54.29
C ASN A 327 -41.99 -30.67 -53.15
N ASP A 328 -41.66 -31.19 -51.96
CA ASP A 328 -41.43 -30.43 -50.75
C ASP A 328 -40.34 -31.07 -49.88
N MET A 329 -39.57 -30.26 -49.17
CA MET A 329 -38.49 -30.73 -48.29
C MET A 329 -39.00 -31.58 -47.12
N SER A 330 -40.28 -31.48 -46.76
CA SER A 330 -40.91 -32.34 -45.74
C SER A 330 -41.06 -33.80 -46.16
N GLU A 331 -40.94 -34.12 -47.45
CA GLU A 331 -40.88 -35.51 -47.94
C GLU A 331 -39.56 -36.19 -47.53
N MET A 332 -38.54 -35.40 -47.18
CA MET A 332 -37.23 -35.88 -46.77
C MET A 332 -37.10 -35.92 -45.24
N TYR A 333 -36.99 -37.13 -44.68
CA TYR A 333 -36.81 -37.32 -43.25
C TYR A 333 -35.34 -37.21 -42.81
N GLY A 334 -35.13 -36.68 -41.60
CA GLY A 334 -33.82 -36.66 -40.95
C GLY A 334 -32.80 -35.75 -41.62
N LEU A 335 -33.26 -34.67 -42.25
CA LEU A 335 -32.39 -33.59 -42.71
C LEU A 335 -31.73 -32.89 -41.52
N PRO A 336 -30.46 -32.44 -41.65
CA PRO A 336 -29.85 -31.62 -40.62
C PRO A 336 -30.61 -30.30 -40.46
N VAL A 337 -30.47 -29.67 -39.31
CA VAL A 337 -31.06 -28.35 -39.03
C VAL A 337 -29.96 -27.30 -39.08
N CYS A 338 -30.27 -26.11 -39.61
CA CYS A 338 -29.33 -25.00 -39.56
C CYS A 338 -29.07 -24.62 -38.09
N PRO A 339 -27.79 -24.46 -37.67
CA PRO A 339 -27.48 -24.06 -36.29
C PRO A 339 -28.08 -22.71 -35.89
N SER A 340 -28.34 -21.83 -36.86
CA SER A 340 -29.03 -20.54 -36.68
C SER A 340 -30.56 -20.63 -36.81
N GLY A 341 -31.15 -21.83 -36.83
CA GLY A 341 -32.61 -22.02 -36.94
C GLY A 341 -33.21 -21.76 -38.33
N GLY A 342 -32.37 -21.57 -39.36
CA GLY A 342 -32.82 -21.43 -40.75
C GLY A 342 -33.41 -22.73 -41.35
N ALA A 343 -34.31 -22.57 -42.31
CA ALA A 343 -34.82 -23.67 -43.12
C ALA A 343 -33.96 -23.86 -44.38
N TYR A 344 -33.95 -25.09 -44.91
CA TYR A 344 -33.33 -25.40 -46.20
C TYR A 344 -34.40 -25.47 -47.29
N SER A 345 -34.10 -24.91 -48.45
CA SER A 345 -34.88 -25.03 -49.68
C SER A 345 -33.95 -25.42 -50.82
N TYR A 346 -34.50 -25.93 -51.92
CA TYR A 346 -33.74 -26.15 -53.14
C TYR A 346 -34.43 -25.59 -54.37
N TYR A 347 -33.64 -25.34 -55.40
CA TYR A 347 -34.08 -24.93 -56.72
C TYR A 347 -33.34 -25.78 -57.76
N ALA A 348 -34.08 -26.39 -58.69
CA ALA A 348 -33.53 -27.18 -59.78
C ALA A 348 -34.17 -26.70 -61.10
N PRO A 349 -33.46 -25.88 -61.91
CA PRO A 349 -33.99 -25.36 -63.18
C PRO A 349 -34.11 -26.46 -64.24
N SER A 350 -33.49 -27.63 -64.03
CA SER A 350 -33.66 -28.81 -64.87
C SER A 350 -33.78 -30.08 -64.02
N THR A 351 -34.12 -31.19 -64.65
CA THR A 351 -34.12 -32.52 -64.01
C THR A 351 -32.70 -33.08 -63.81
N ASP A 352 -31.66 -32.37 -64.24
CA ASP A 352 -30.27 -32.77 -64.04
C ASP A 352 -29.78 -32.36 -62.63
N PRO A 353 -29.31 -33.30 -61.79
CA PRO A 353 -28.76 -33.01 -60.47
C PRO A 353 -27.61 -32.00 -60.45
N SER A 354 -26.87 -31.85 -61.55
CA SER A 354 -25.81 -30.84 -61.66
C SER A 354 -26.34 -29.40 -61.63
N THR A 355 -27.63 -29.20 -61.85
CA THR A 355 -28.29 -27.89 -61.76
C THR A 355 -28.98 -27.64 -60.42
N LEU A 356 -28.85 -28.55 -59.46
CA LEU A 356 -29.49 -28.42 -58.15
C LEU A 356 -28.75 -27.37 -57.29
N HIS A 357 -29.51 -26.43 -56.74
CA HIS A 357 -29.05 -25.43 -55.80
C HIS A 357 -29.74 -25.64 -54.46
N VAL A 358 -28.98 -25.61 -53.35
CA VAL A 358 -29.53 -25.68 -51.99
C VAL A 358 -29.25 -24.38 -51.27
N THR A 359 -30.28 -23.80 -50.66
CA THR A 359 -30.22 -22.50 -50.00
C THR A 359 -30.69 -22.62 -48.56
N CYS A 360 -30.04 -21.91 -47.64
CA CYS A 360 -30.53 -21.69 -46.29
C CYS A 360 -31.14 -20.29 -46.15
N THR A 361 -32.28 -20.17 -45.46
CA THR A 361 -32.94 -18.87 -45.25
C THR A 361 -32.12 -17.87 -44.43
N VAL A 362 -31.09 -18.32 -43.69
CA VAL A 362 -30.24 -17.47 -42.85
C VAL A 362 -28.90 -17.17 -43.52
N HIS A 363 -28.21 -18.18 -44.03
CA HIS A 363 -26.85 -18.03 -44.57
C HIS A 363 -26.78 -17.98 -46.10
N GLY A 364 -27.94 -18.03 -46.78
CA GLY A 364 -28.00 -18.01 -48.24
C GLY A 364 -27.62 -19.35 -48.89
N GLU A 365 -27.29 -19.26 -50.17
CA GLU A 365 -26.92 -20.40 -51.03
C GLU A 365 -25.43 -20.72 -50.93
N LEU A 366 -25.09 -21.98 -51.16
CA LEU A 366 -23.72 -22.46 -51.23
C LEU A 366 -23.04 -22.18 -52.57
#